data_AF-A0A9N8MAM9-F1
#
_entry.id   AF-A0A9N8MAM9-F1
#
_cell.length_a   1.000
_cell.length_b   1.000
_cell.length_c   1.000
_cell.angle_alpha   90.00
_cell.angle_beta   90.00
_cell.angle_gamma   90.00
#
_symmetry.space_group_name_H-M   'P 1'
#
loop_
_entity.id
_entity.type
_entity.pdbx_description
1 polymer ?
#
loop_
_entity_poly.entity_id
_entity_poly.type
_entity_poly.pdbx_seq_one_letter_code
_entity_poly.pdbx_strand_id
1 'polypeptide(L)'
;MTPSVSSVSASSALTSSSDPTHTPAYIAARSQDPRTMVWTREIAKEKAKLRKKDDRYSKDDVMRDQTGNELGSERIATIETVTRLACAAIDEHDFDPPIAPQDRTFRRLKSASLELLVRIAKKLEGQCPELSYCDHHFKAFLFIEAHLKAKNEGLRKRIR
;
A
#
# COMPACT_ATOMS: atom_id res chain seq x y z
N MET A 1 20.29 -24.01 69.36
CA MET A 1 20.06 -24.73 68.09
C MET A 1 20.95 -24.09 67.03
N THR A 2 22.05 -24.73 66.66
CA THR A 2 22.90 -24.45 65.46
C THR A 2 22.41 -25.33 64.30
N PRO A 3 22.65 -25.05 62.99
CA PRO A 3 23.90 -24.62 62.34
C PRO A 3 23.74 -23.36 61.44
N SER A 4 24.76 -22.55 61.16
CA SER A 4 26.00 -22.77 60.38
C SER A 4 25.77 -22.97 58.87
N VAL A 5 26.11 -21.96 58.05
CA VAL A 5 26.84 -22.14 56.78
C VAL A 5 27.73 -20.90 56.55
N SER A 6 28.99 -21.19 56.25
CA SER A 6 30.12 -20.28 56.06
C SER A 6 30.23 -19.71 54.63
N SER A 7 30.87 -18.53 54.57
CA SER A 7 31.97 -18.13 53.66
C SER A 7 31.85 -18.38 52.14
N VAL A 8 32.05 -17.33 51.34
CA VAL A 8 33.33 -17.08 50.64
C VAL A 8 33.41 -15.63 50.12
N SER A 9 34.51 -14.96 50.44
CA SER A 9 35.01 -13.79 49.72
C SER A 9 35.98 -14.25 48.63
N ALA A 10 35.90 -13.64 47.45
CA ALA A 10 37.01 -13.59 46.51
C ALA A 10 36.95 -12.27 45.73
N SER A 11 37.88 -11.37 46.04
CA SER A 11 38.29 -10.29 45.15
C SER A 11 39.26 -10.86 44.11
N SER A 12 39.17 -10.45 42.84
CA SER A 12 40.31 -10.12 41.97
C SER A 12 39.84 -9.71 40.56
N ALA A 13 39.90 -8.41 40.30
CA ALA A 13 40.81 -7.77 39.35
C ALA A 13 41.04 -8.36 37.91
N LEU A 14 40.95 -7.42 36.96
CA LEU A 14 41.78 -7.22 35.74
C LEU A 14 41.31 -7.78 34.37
N THR A 15 41.03 -6.80 33.50
CA THR A 15 41.38 -6.68 32.08
C THR A 15 41.00 -7.80 31.10
N SER A 16 40.12 -7.46 30.16
CA SER A 16 40.37 -7.73 28.74
C SER A 16 39.59 -6.75 27.87
N SER A 17 40.33 -5.88 27.22
CA SER A 17 39.96 -5.21 25.99
C SER A 17 39.44 -6.21 24.97
N SER A 18 38.23 -6.00 24.47
CA SER A 18 37.76 -6.54 23.20
C SER A 18 36.72 -5.57 22.67
N ASP A 19 37.14 -4.76 21.72
CA ASP A 19 36.26 -4.13 20.75
C ASP A 19 35.52 -5.26 20.00
N PRO A 20 34.20 -5.16 19.82
CA PRO A 20 33.65 -5.63 18.58
C PRO A 20 32.72 -4.59 17.97
N THR A 21 33.21 -3.98 16.89
CA THR A 21 32.64 -4.23 15.58
C THR A 21 31.15 -3.92 15.46
N HIS A 22 30.88 -2.79 14.82
CA HIS A 22 29.74 -2.63 13.91
C HIS A 22 28.38 -2.85 14.57
N THR A 23 27.90 -1.85 15.33
CA THR A 23 26.45 -1.70 15.50
C THR A 23 25.88 -1.49 14.10
N PRO A 24 25.09 -2.44 13.53
CA PRO A 24 24.48 -2.18 12.25
C PRO A 24 23.49 -1.05 12.48
N ALA A 25 23.62 0.05 11.73
CA ALA A 25 22.64 1.13 11.62
C ALA A 25 21.27 0.65 11.06
N TYR A 26 21.00 -0.66 11.11
CA TYR A 26 19.86 -1.36 10.56
C TYR A 26 18.72 -1.56 11.56
N ILE A 27 18.96 -1.36 12.86
CA ILE A 27 17.93 -1.45 13.91
C ILE A 27 17.78 -0.12 14.67
N ALA A 28 17.95 1.00 13.97
CA ALA A 28 17.10 2.14 14.26
C ALA A 28 15.76 1.82 13.61
N ALA A 29 14.97 1.00 14.31
CA ALA A 29 13.55 0.82 14.07
C ALA A 29 12.91 2.21 14.10
N ARG A 30 12.93 2.88 12.94
CA ARG A 30 11.95 3.90 12.64
C ARG A 30 10.64 3.15 12.67
N SER A 31 9.99 3.16 13.83
CA SER A 31 8.53 3.13 13.87
C SER A 31 8.11 4.34 13.05
N GLN A 32 8.03 4.16 11.73
CA GLN A 32 7.51 5.15 10.84
C GLN A 32 6.06 5.29 11.27
N ASP A 33 5.73 6.47 11.78
CA ASP A 33 4.36 6.81 12.13
C ASP A 33 3.49 6.42 10.92
N PRO A 34 2.44 5.61 11.08
CA PRO A 34 1.56 5.20 9.99
C PRO A 34 1.00 6.38 9.19
N ARG A 35 0.97 7.58 9.79
CA ARG A 35 0.58 8.84 9.16
C ARG A 35 1.66 9.47 8.28
N THR A 36 2.91 9.04 8.42
CA THR A 36 4.08 9.53 7.68
C THR A 36 4.56 8.59 6.57
N MET A 37 4.00 7.38 6.47
CA MET A 37 4.12 6.54 5.28
C MET A 37 3.19 7.06 4.17
N VAL A 38 3.45 8.29 3.76
CA VAL A 38 2.79 8.92 2.62
C VAL A 38 3.41 8.33 1.38
N TRP A 39 2.90 7.21 0.88
CA TRP A 39 3.34 6.65 -0.39
C TRP A 39 2.88 7.56 -1.52
N THR A 40 3.71 8.52 -1.90
CA THR A 40 3.46 9.45 -3.00
C THR A 40 3.80 8.82 -4.34
N ARG A 41 3.28 9.41 -5.42
CA ARG A 41 3.59 9.00 -6.79
C ARG A 41 5.10 9.07 -7.07
N GLU A 42 5.78 9.99 -6.41
CA GLU A 42 7.22 10.22 -6.47
C GLU A 42 7.98 9.04 -5.88
N ILE A 43 7.57 8.53 -4.70
CA ILE A 43 8.16 7.35 -4.08
C ILE A 43 7.94 6.09 -4.95
N ALA A 44 6.75 5.95 -5.54
CA ALA A 44 6.46 4.86 -6.47
C ALA A 44 7.37 4.91 -7.72
N LYS A 45 7.63 6.11 -8.27
CA LYS A 45 8.55 6.30 -9.39
C LYS A 45 10.01 6.02 -9.02
N GLU A 46 10.47 6.46 -7.85
CA GLU A 46 11.84 6.17 -7.39
C GLU A 46 12.09 4.67 -7.22
N LYS A 47 11.11 3.93 -6.67
CA LYS A 47 11.21 2.48 -6.56
C LYS A 47 11.17 1.76 -7.90
N ALA A 48 10.36 2.22 -8.86
CA ALA A 48 10.36 1.67 -10.22
C ALA A 48 11.72 1.86 -10.91
N LYS A 49 12.34 3.04 -10.77
CA LYS A 49 13.69 3.34 -11.29
C LYS A 49 14.75 2.40 -10.73
N LEU A 50 14.67 2.06 -9.43
CA LEU A 50 15.58 1.11 -8.78
C LEU A 50 15.51 -0.31 -9.39
N ARG A 51 14.36 -0.72 -9.95
CA ARG A 51 14.19 -2.03 -10.60
C ARG A 51 14.69 -2.08 -12.06
N LYS A 52 15.21 -0.97 -12.63
CA LYS A 52 15.76 -0.87 -14.00
C LYS A 52 14.86 -1.44 -15.12
N LYS A 53 13.55 -1.50 -14.89
CA LYS A 53 12.61 -2.16 -15.80
C LYS A 53 11.41 -1.25 -15.99
N ASP A 54 11.54 -0.36 -16.98
CA ASP A 54 10.57 0.66 -17.37
C ASP A 54 10.19 1.68 -16.28
N ASP A 55 10.02 2.94 -16.67
CA ASP A 55 9.63 4.07 -15.82
C ASP A 55 8.18 3.96 -15.26
N ARG A 56 7.60 2.75 -15.28
CA ARG A 56 6.21 2.45 -14.92
C ARG A 56 6.17 1.59 -13.67
N TYR A 57 5.69 2.15 -12.57
CA TYR A 57 5.39 1.40 -11.35
C TYR A 57 4.18 0.46 -11.58
N SER A 58 4.31 -0.80 -11.13
CA SER A 58 3.22 -1.79 -11.09
C SER A 58 2.34 -1.57 -9.86
N LYS A 59 1.15 -2.17 -9.84
CA LYS A 59 0.30 -2.22 -8.64
C LYS A 59 1.07 -2.80 -7.46
N ASP A 60 1.88 -3.82 -7.70
CA ASP A 60 2.67 -4.51 -6.68
C ASP A 60 3.71 -3.59 -6.01
N ASP A 61 4.19 -2.55 -6.73
CA ASP A 61 5.16 -1.59 -6.19
C ASP A 61 4.50 -0.58 -5.22
N VAL A 62 3.18 -0.43 -5.31
CA VAL A 62 2.39 0.52 -4.50
C VAL A 62 1.64 -0.20 -3.37
N MET A 63 1.48 -1.52 -3.47
CA MET A 63 0.73 -2.33 -2.52
C MET A 63 1.62 -2.81 -1.37
N ARG A 64 1.78 -1.92 -0.40
CA ARG A 64 2.42 -2.20 0.88
C ARG A 64 1.48 -2.02 2.06
N ASP A 65 1.70 -2.85 3.08
CA ASP A 65 0.96 -2.82 4.35
C ASP A 65 1.46 -1.68 5.25
N GLN A 66 0.92 -1.60 6.47
CA GLN A 66 1.26 -0.56 7.44
C GLN A 66 2.74 -0.58 7.85
N THR A 67 3.39 -1.74 7.74
CA THR A 67 4.81 -1.95 8.09
C THR A 67 5.74 -1.74 6.90
N GLY A 68 5.19 -1.42 5.73
CA GLY A 68 5.94 -1.24 4.49
C GLY A 68 6.31 -2.56 3.80
N ASN A 69 5.75 -3.70 4.22
CA ASN A 69 5.94 -4.98 3.55
C ASN A 69 5.03 -5.10 2.33
N GLU A 70 5.46 -5.87 1.33
CA GLU A 70 4.66 -6.13 0.13
C GLU A 70 3.43 -6.98 0.48
N LEU A 71 2.27 -6.64 -0.09
CA LEU A 71 1.07 -7.46 0.09
C LEU A 71 1.21 -8.78 -0.67
N GLY A 72 0.78 -9.88 -0.05
CA GLY A 72 0.67 -11.17 -0.72
C GLY A 72 -0.32 -11.12 -1.89
N SER A 73 -0.08 -11.95 -2.90
CA SER A 73 -0.91 -12.04 -4.12
C SER A 73 -2.39 -12.32 -3.81
N GLU A 74 -2.68 -13.16 -2.82
CA GLU A 74 -4.05 -13.47 -2.36
C GLU A 74 -4.76 -12.22 -1.82
N ARG A 75 -4.05 -11.38 -1.06
CA ARG A 75 -4.60 -10.13 -0.54
C ARG A 75 -4.86 -9.15 -1.66
N ILE A 76 -3.95 -9.05 -2.63
CA ILE A 76 -4.15 -8.23 -3.83
C ILE A 76 -5.39 -8.69 -4.60
N ALA A 77 -5.58 -10.00 -4.81
CA ALA A 77 -6.76 -10.55 -5.48
C ALA A 77 -8.07 -10.24 -4.72
N THR A 78 -8.02 -10.25 -3.38
CA THR A 78 -9.14 -9.82 -2.53
C THR A 78 -9.48 -8.35 -2.77
N ILE A 79 -8.46 -7.48 -2.79
CA ILE A 79 -8.64 -6.04 -3.06
C ILE A 79 -9.20 -5.80 -4.46
N GLU A 80 -8.76 -6.56 -5.47
CA GLU A 80 -9.33 -6.48 -6.82
C GLU A 80 -10.81 -6.89 -6.87
N THR A 81 -11.18 -7.92 -6.11
CA THR A 81 -12.58 -8.35 -5.99
C THR A 81 -13.44 -7.28 -5.35
N VAL A 82 -12.97 -6.70 -4.25
CA VAL A 82 -13.63 -5.57 -3.57
C VAL A 82 -13.72 -4.34 -4.48
N THR A 83 -12.66 -4.07 -5.24
CA THR A 83 -12.62 -3.00 -6.26
C THR A 83 -13.72 -3.17 -7.30
N ARG A 84 -13.88 -4.38 -7.83
CA ARG A 84 -14.93 -4.69 -8.82
C ARG A 84 -16.32 -4.43 -8.25
N LEU A 85 -16.59 -4.86 -7.02
CA LEU A 85 -17.88 -4.65 -6.36
C LEU A 85 -18.15 -3.17 -6.08
N ALA A 86 -17.16 -2.41 -5.63
CA ALA A 86 -17.34 -0.99 -5.38
C ALA A 86 -17.53 -0.19 -6.68
N CYS A 87 -16.86 -0.59 -7.77
CA CYS A 87 -17.00 0.04 -9.08
C CYS A 87 -18.37 -0.20 -9.74
N ALA A 88 -19.20 -1.11 -9.24
CA ALA A 88 -20.58 -1.27 -9.71
C ALA A 88 -21.38 0.05 -9.57
N ALA A 89 -21.05 0.87 -8.56
CA ALA A 89 -21.64 2.20 -8.39
C ALA A 89 -21.40 3.15 -9.58
N ILE A 90 -20.36 2.91 -10.39
CA ILE A 90 -20.11 3.67 -11.63
C ILE A 90 -21.10 3.26 -12.72
N ASP A 91 -21.57 2.02 -12.70
CA ASP A 91 -22.54 1.53 -13.67
C ASP A 91 -23.95 1.97 -13.37
N GLU A 92 -24.29 2.01 -12.09
CA GLU A 92 -25.58 2.44 -11.55
C GLU A 92 -25.71 3.97 -11.51
N HIS A 93 -24.62 4.71 -11.67
CA HIS A 93 -24.67 6.17 -11.63
C HIS A 93 -25.30 6.74 -12.91
N ASP A 94 -26.31 7.57 -12.70
CA ASP A 94 -26.91 8.36 -13.77
C ASP A 94 -26.04 9.60 -14.04
N PHE A 95 -25.42 9.63 -15.22
CA PHE A 95 -24.55 10.71 -15.63
C PHE A 95 -25.32 11.74 -16.45
N ASP A 96 -25.17 13.03 -16.11
CA ASP A 96 -25.68 14.14 -16.93
C ASP A 96 -24.52 15.03 -17.41
N PRO A 97 -24.19 15.04 -18.71
CA PRO A 97 -24.80 14.27 -19.79
C PRO A 97 -24.43 12.77 -19.75
N PRO A 98 -25.23 11.88 -20.37
CA PRO A 98 -24.99 10.44 -20.36
C PRO A 98 -23.60 10.05 -20.89
N ILE A 99 -22.91 9.19 -20.13
CA ILE A 99 -21.60 8.64 -20.51
C ILE A 99 -21.76 7.17 -20.93
N ALA A 100 -21.46 6.89 -22.20
CA ALA A 100 -21.47 5.53 -22.73
C ALA A 100 -20.48 4.63 -21.96
N PRO A 101 -20.81 3.35 -21.70
CA PRO A 101 -19.98 2.46 -20.88
C PRO A 101 -18.49 2.39 -21.28
N GLN A 102 -18.21 2.34 -22.59
CA GLN A 102 -16.86 2.30 -23.15
C GLN A 102 -16.01 3.56 -22.90
N ASP A 103 -16.67 4.68 -22.58
CA ASP A 103 -16.02 5.97 -22.37
C ASP A 103 -15.89 6.35 -20.88
N ARG A 104 -16.39 5.49 -19.98
CA ARG A 104 -16.26 5.62 -18.52
C ARG A 104 -14.82 5.35 -18.08
N THR A 105 -13.89 6.17 -18.54
CA THR A 105 -12.47 6.11 -18.19
C THR A 105 -12.21 6.88 -16.90
N PHE A 106 -11.19 6.47 -16.14
CA PHE A 106 -10.81 7.18 -14.92
C PHE A 106 -10.55 8.67 -15.16
N ARG A 107 -9.89 9.03 -16.28
CA ARG A 107 -9.63 10.43 -16.65
C ARG A 107 -10.93 11.23 -16.81
N ARG A 108 -11.92 10.68 -17.53
CA ARG A 108 -13.21 11.34 -17.76
C ARG A 108 -14.04 11.44 -16.48
N LEU A 109 -14.08 10.38 -15.68
CA LEU A 109 -14.79 10.37 -14.40
C LEU A 109 -14.12 11.29 -13.38
N LYS A 110 -12.79 11.44 -13.41
CA LYS A 110 -12.07 12.37 -12.54
C LYS A 110 -12.43 13.83 -12.82
N SER A 111 -12.69 14.19 -14.09
CA SER A 111 -13.11 15.54 -14.44
C SER A 111 -14.61 15.79 -14.22
N ALA A 112 -15.46 14.79 -14.48
CA ALA A 112 -16.92 14.97 -14.48
C ALA A 112 -17.60 14.54 -13.17
N SER A 113 -17.00 13.61 -12.42
CA SER A 113 -17.65 12.90 -11.30
C SER A 113 -16.63 12.54 -10.21
N LEU A 114 -15.77 13.49 -9.82
CA LEU A 114 -14.75 13.26 -8.80
C LEU A 114 -15.34 12.80 -7.47
N GLU A 115 -16.49 13.36 -7.06
CA GLU A 115 -17.17 12.98 -5.82
C GLU A 115 -17.58 11.50 -5.80
N LEU A 116 -18.04 10.97 -6.94
CA LEU A 116 -18.34 9.55 -7.09
C LEU A 116 -17.07 8.71 -6.88
N LEU A 117 -15.96 9.09 -7.50
CA LEU A 117 -14.68 8.38 -7.34
C LEU A 117 -14.20 8.41 -5.89
N VAL A 118 -14.31 9.56 -5.21
CA VAL A 118 -13.96 9.70 -3.78
C VAL A 118 -14.86 8.82 -2.91
N ARG A 119 -16.17 8.77 -3.20
CA ARG A 119 -17.10 7.90 -2.46
C ARG A 119 -16.73 6.42 -2.62
N ILE A 120 -16.41 6.00 -3.84
CA ILE A 120 -15.96 4.63 -4.13
C ILE A 120 -14.64 4.36 -3.39
N ALA A 121 -13.68 5.29 -3.46
CA ALA A 121 -12.40 5.15 -2.78
C ALA A 121 -12.55 4.99 -1.27
N LYS A 122 -13.38 5.82 -0.62
CA LYS A 122 -13.68 5.69 0.81
C LYS A 122 -14.33 4.34 1.15
N LYS A 123 -15.22 3.83 0.30
CA LYS A 123 -15.81 2.49 0.45
C LYS A 123 -14.75 1.40 0.36
N LEU A 124 -13.80 1.53 -0.56
CA LEU A 124 -12.68 0.60 -0.69
C LEU A 124 -11.78 0.64 0.54
N GLU A 125 -11.42 1.82 1.00
CA GLU A 125 -10.56 2.00 2.19
C GLU A 125 -11.22 1.46 3.46
N GLY A 126 -12.55 1.57 3.58
CA GLY A 126 -13.30 0.98 4.68
C GLY A 126 -13.27 -0.56 4.70
N GLN A 127 -13.09 -1.21 3.56
CA GLN A 127 -13.01 -2.67 3.44
C GLN A 127 -11.56 -3.19 3.35
N CYS A 128 -10.65 -2.35 2.88
CA CYS A 128 -9.24 -2.64 2.66
C CYS A 128 -8.40 -1.49 3.23
N PRO A 129 -8.10 -1.52 4.54
CA PRO A 129 -7.38 -0.43 5.23
C PRO A 129 -6.02 -0.11 4.60
N GLU A 130 -5.38 -1.07 3.94
CA GLU A 130 -4.08 -0.91 3.28
C GLU A 130 -4.08 0.16 2.18
N LEU A 131 -5.25 0.42 1.60
CA LEU A 131 -5.47 1.47 0.61
C LEU A 131 -5.44 2.88 1.23
N SER A 132 -5.74 2.99 2.53
CA SER A 132 -5.78 4.26 3.25
C SER A 132 -4.39 4.77 3.66
N TYR A 133 -3.35 3.94 3.54
CA TYR A 133 -1.96 4.30 3.87
C TYR A 133 -1.30 5.10 2.73
N CYS A 134 -2.01 6.11 2.22
CA CYS A 134 -1.52 7.05 1.22
C CYS A 134 -2.38 8.32 1.21
N ASP A 135 -1.82 9.42 0.74
CA ASP A 135 -2.55 10.67 0.63
C ASP A 135 -3.59 10.63 -0.50
N HIS A 136 -4.68 11.36 -0.28
CA HIS A 136 -5.69 11.67 -1.28
C HIS A 136 -6.25 10.44 -2.03
N HIS A 137 -6.41 9.32 -1.33
CA HIS A 137 -6.98 8.09 -1.89
C HIS A 137 -6.17 7.49 -3.06
N PHE A 138 -4.86 7.78 -3.14
CA PHE A 138 -4.04 7.45 -4.31
C PHE A 138 -4.08 5.95 -4.67
N LYS A 139 -3.87 5.06 -3.69
CA LYS A 139 -3.92 3.60 -3.89
C LYS A 139 -5.31 3.15 -4.35
N ALA A 140 -6.36 3.64 -3.71
CA ALA A 140 -7.73 3.31 -4.10
C ALA A 140 -8.03 3.76 -5.55
N PHE A 141 -7.62 4.98 -5.93
CA PHE A 141 -7.76 5.47 -7.30
C PHE A 141 -6.97 4.65 -8.32
N LEU A 142 -5.81 4.14 -7.96
CA LEU A 142 -5.02 3.27 -8.83
C LEU A 142 -5.75 1.95 -9.14
N PHE A 143 -6.44 1.37 -8.15
CA PHE A 143 -7.27 0.18 -8.35
C PHE A 143 -8.51 0.48 -9.21
N ILE A 144 -9.19 1.59 -8.95
CA ILE A 144 -10.34 2.03 -9.76
C ILE A 144 -9.89 2.27 -11.21
N GLU A 145 -8.77 2.96 -11.43
CA GLU A 145 -8.24 3.21 -12.77
C GLU A 145 -7.91 1.91 -13.50
N ALA A 146 -7.25 0.97 -12.83
CA ALA A 146 -6.91 -0.32 -13.43
C ALA A 146 -8.16 -1.15 -13.76
N HIS A 147 -9.16 -1.16 -12.89
CA HIS A 147 -10.43 -1.85 -13.14
C HIS A 147 -11.14 -1.28 -14.36
N LEU A 148 -11.29 0.04 -14.45
CA LEU A 148 -11.94 0.71 -15.57
C LEU A 148 -11.21 0.47 -16.90
N LYS A 149 -9.87 0.47 -16.89
CA LYS A 149 -9.06 0.13 -18.08
C LYS A 149 -9.36 -1.30 -18.56
N ALA A 150 -9.28 -2.29 -17.66
CA ALA A 150 -9.53 -3.68 -18.00
C ALA A 150 -10.97 -3.90 -18.51
N LYS A 151 -11.94 -3.26 -17.87
CA LYS A 151 -13.36 -3.33 -18.27
C LYS A 151 -13.60 -2.71 -19.65
N ASN A 152 -13.06 -1.53 -19.92
CA ASN A 152 -13.22 -0.86 -21.22
C ASN A 152 -12.50 -1.64 -22.34
N GLU A 153 -11.35 -2.25 -22.05
CA GLU A 153 -10.69 -3.14 -22.99
C GLU A 153 -11.55 -4.37 -23.31
N GLY A 154 -12.14 -5.00 -22.29
CA GLY A 154 -13.07 -6.12 -22.47
C GLY A 154 -14.34 -5.76 -23.23
N LEU A 155 -14.84 -4.53 -23.08
CA LEU A 155 -15.97 -4.02 -23.88
C LEU A 155 -15.57 -3.81 -25.35
N ARG A 156 -14.42 -3.18 -25.60
CA ARG A 156 -13.91 -2.95 -26.96
C ARG A 156 -13.68 -4.25 -27.72
N LYS A 157 -13.17 -5.29 -27.05
CA LYS A 157 -12.97 -6.63 -27.64
C LYS A 157 -14.28 -7.32 -28.01
N ARG A 158 -15.39 -7.04 -27.33
CA ARG A 158 -16.71 -7.65 -27.61
C ARG A 158 -17.50 -6.94 -28.71
N ILE A 159 -17.17 -5.67 -28.99
CA ILE A 159 -17.84 -4.86 -30.02
C ILE A 159 -17.17 -5.05 -31.40
N ARG A 160 -15.94 -5.57 -31.43
CA ARG A 160 -15.17 -5.87 -32.64
C ARG A 160 -15.45 -7.29 -33.13
#